data_AF-A0A3S3MAG7-F1
#
_entry.id   AF-A0A3S3MAG7-F1
#
_cell.length_a   1.000
_cell.length_b   1.000
_cell.length_c   1.000
_cell.angle_alpha   90.00
_cell.angle_beta   90.00
_cell.angle_gamma   90.00
#
_symmetry.space_group_name_H-M   'P 1'
#
loop_
_entity.id
_entity.type
_entity.pdbx_description
1 polymer ?
#
loop_
_entity_poly.entity_id
_entity_poly.type
_entity_poly.pdbx_seq_one_letter_code
_entity_poly.pdbx_strand_id
1 'polypeptide(L)'
;MLQLPPHLINRKERRARDARRGRMGEQRYNALVVELARVIRLAFQAGATGSLWGLEGPLRAGIRSDLCLQGWGWSAADLMAREVLEDAFRKAGAMIRPTWNEGQPEWTIEAGTLIERTRCARCGKELPETRHKFCSDLCASAMHMRVRRIKEANEETALDMAVRNL
;
A
#
# COMPACT_ATOMS: atom_id res chain seq x y z
N MET A 1 -19.94 16.82 -34.82
CA MET A 1 -18.73 16.72 -33.97
C MET A 1 -18.86 17.72 -32.83
N LEU A 2 -18.99 17.29 -31.59
CA LEU A 2 -19.04 18.20 -30.44
C LEU A 2 -17.62 18.77 -30.21
N GLN A 3 -17.41 20.05 -30.47
CA GLN A 3 -16.17 20.74 -30.15
C GLN A 3 -16.01 20.84 -28.63
N LEU A 4 -14.84 20.45 -28.12
CA LEU A 4 -14.53 20.55 -26.69
C LEU A 4 -14.36 22.02 -26.28
N PRO A 5 -14.90 22.44 -25.11
CA PRO A 5 -14.64 23.75 -24.53
C PRO A 5 -13.12 24.07 -24.43
N PRO A 6 -12.68 25.32 -24.66
CA PRO A 6 -11.26 25.69 -24.70
C PRO A 6 -10.45 25.28 -23.46
N HIS A 7 -11.04 25.37 -22.27
CA HIS A 7 -10.36 24.99 -21.02
C HIS A 7 -10.05 23.48 -20.93
N LEU A 8 -10.86 22.62 -21.55
CA LEU A 8 -10.63 21.17 -21.60
C LEU A 8 -9.54 20.80 -22.61
N ILE A 9 -9.46 21.53 -23.73
CA ILE A 9 -8.38 21.39 -24.73
C ILE A 9 -7.04 21.72 -24.08
N ASN A 10 -6.95 22.88 -23.41
CA ASN A 10 -5.76 23.31 -22.68
C ASN A 10 -5.32 22.31 -21.60
N ARG A 11 -6.27 21.63 -20.95
CA ARG A 11 -5.98 20.58 -19.97
C ARG A 11 -5.41 19.32 -20.62
N LYS A 12 -5.97 18.87 -21.74
CA LYS A 12 -5.48 17.70 -22.50
C LYS A 12 -4.07 17.95 -23.04
N GLU A 13 -3.82 19.10 -23.65
CA GLU A 13 -2.50 19.46 -24.17
C GLU A 13 -1.44 19.54 -23.08
N ARG A 14 -1.80 20.09 -21.92
CA ARG A 14 -0.92 20.12 -20.75
C ARG A 14 -0.56 18.72 -20.28
N ARG A 15 -1.54 17.81 -20.17
CA ARG A 15 -1.31 16.40 -19.80
C ARG A 15 -0.41 15.68 -20.81
N ALA A 16 -0.63 15.90 -22.10
CA ALA A 16 0.21 15.32 -23.16
C ALA A 16 1.65 15.88 -23.13
N ARG A 17 1.83 17.14 -22.70
CA ARG A 17 3.16 17.73 -22.49
C ARG A 17 3.85 17.12 -21.28
N ASP A 18 3.14 16.97 -20.16
CA ASP A 18 3.65 16.33 -18.95
C ASP A 18 4.07 14.88 -19.22
N ALA A 19 3.23 14.14 -19.96
CA ALA A 19 3.50 12.76 -20.38
C ALA A 19 4.79 12.62 -21.19
N ARG A 20 4.99 13.50 -22.18
CA ARG A 20 6.22 13.54 -22.98
C ARG A 20 7.46 13.88 -22.16
N ARG A 21 7.32 14.69 -21.11
CA ARG A 21 8.41 15.09 -20.23
C ARG A 21 8.68 14.07 -19.11
N GLY A 22 7.74 13.17 -18.86
CA GLY A 22 7.77 12.30 -17.67
C GLY A 22 7.73 13.10 -16.36
N ARG A 23 7.16 14.31 -16.36
CA ARG A 23 7.08 15.18 -15.17
C ARG A 23 5.73 15.86 -15.08
N MET A 24 5.18 15.86 -13.86
CA MET A 24 3.93 16.53 -13.56
C MET A 24 4.19 18.01 -13.26
N GLY A 25 3.30 18.90 -13.69
CA GLY A 25 3.35 20.30 -13.26
C GLY A 25 3.23 20.44 -11.74
N GLU A 26 4.06 21.29 -11.14
CA GLU A 26 4.20 21.45 -9.68
C GLU A 26 2.86 21.68 -8.95
N GLN A 27 2.01 22.56 -9.47
CA GLN A 27 0.70 22.82 -8.87
C GLN A 27 -0.18 21.55 -8.82
N ARG A 28 -0.18 20.75 -9.90
CA ARG A 28 -0.94 19.50 -9.98
C ARG A 28 -0.34 18.46 -9.04
N TYR A 29 0.99 18.37 -9.00
CA TYR A 29 1.73 17.48 -8.12
C TYR A 29 1.38 17.76 -6.65
N ASN A 30 1.54 19.02 -6.22
CA ASN A 30 1.26 19.44 -4.85
C ASN A 30 -0.20 19.22 -4.44
N ALA A 31 -1.15 19.51 -5.33
CA ALA A 31 -2.56 19.23 -5.08
C ALA A 31 -2.82 17.73 -4.88
N LEU A 32 -2.24 16.88 -5.74
CA LEU A 32 -2.39 15.43 -5.64
C LEU A 32 -1.79 14.88 -4.33
N VAL A 33 -0.60 15.34 -3.95
CA VAL A 33 0.05 14.99 -2.67
C VAL A 33 -0.83 15.32 -1.47
N VAL A 34 -1.45 16.52 -1.45
CA VAL A 34 -2.34 16.95 -0.36
C VAL A 34 -3.57 16.06 -0.26
N GLU A 35 -4.21 15.77 -1.39
CA GLU A 35 -5.42 14.94 -1.42
C GLU A 35 -5.11 13.49 -1.02
N LEU A 36 -4.03 12.91 -1.53
CA LEU A 36 -3.59 11.55 -1.14
C LEU A 36 -3.26 11.46 0.35
N ALA A 37 -2.55 12.45 0.90
CA ALA A 37 -2.27 12.49 2.33
C ALA A 37 -3.55 12.54 3.18
N ARG A 38 -4.59 13.25 2.72
CA ARG A 38 -5.89 13.28 3.38
C ARG A 38 -6.56 11.90 3.35
N VAL A 39 -6.59 11.25 2.18
CA VAL A 39 -7.17 9.90 2.02
C VAL A 39 -6.46 8.87 2.91
N ILE A 40 -5.12 8.90 2.94
CA ILE A 40 -4.30 8.01 3.77
C ILE A 40 -4.64 8.18 5.25
N ARG A 41 -4.68 9.43 5.74
CA ARG A 41 -5.02 9.71 7.15
C ARG A 41 -6.44 9.26 7.49
N LEU A 42 -7.40 9.54 6.61
CA LEU A 42 -8.79 9.17 6.82
C LEU A 42 -8.95 7.64 6.91
N ALA A 43 -8.33 6.89 6.01
CA ALA A 43 -8.39 5.42 6.01
C ALA A 43 -7.77 4.83 7.29
N PHE A 44 -6.65 5.39 7.74
CA PHE A 44 -6.01 4.96 8.98
C PHE A 44 -6.86 5.30 10.22
N GLN A 45 -7.37 6.53 10.31
CA GLN A 45 -8.23 6.96 11.42
C GLN A 45 -9.55 6.18 11.50
N ALA A 46 -10.09 5.77 10.36
CA ALA A 46 -11.28 4.92 10.28
C ALA A 46 -10.99 3.44 10.59
N GLY A 47 -9.73 3.06 10.83
CA GLY A 47 -9.32 1.67 11.06
C GLY A 47 -9.41 0.76 9.82
N ALA A 48 -9.61 1.34 8.63
CA ALA A 48 -9.65 0.57 7.38
C ALA A 48 -8.26 0.04 6.99
N THR A 49 -7.19 0.68 7.48
CA THR A 49 -5.81 0.19 7.38
C THR A 49 -5.14 0.14 8.74
N GLY A 50 -4.28 -0.86 8.95
CA GLY A 50 -3.51 -1.01 10.19
C GLY A 50 -2.31 -0.06 10.32
N SER A 51 -1.98 0.66 9.24
CA SER A 51 -0.91 1.67 9.22
C SER A 51 -1.19 2.71 8.14
N LEU A 52 -0.44 3.83 8.19
CA LEU A 52 -0.47 4.84 7.12
C LEU A 52 -0.02 4.26 5.76
N TRP A 53 0.82 3.22 5.76
CA TRP A 53 1.31 2.57 4.53
C TRP A 53 0.31 1.61 3.89
N GLY A 54 -0.80 1.29 4.56
CA GLY A 54 -1.72 0.22 4.13
C GLY A 54 -2.39 0.43 2.76
N LEU A 55 -2.42 1.67 2.25
CA LEU A 55 -2.96 1.98 0.91
C LEU A 55 -1.90 2.12 -0.19
N GLU A 56 -0.62 1.90 0.11
CA GLU A 56 0.47 2.14 -0.86
C GLU A 56 0.28 1.37 -2.18
N GLY A 57 0.03 0.06 -2.09
CA GLY A 57 -0.13 -0.80 -3.27
C GLY A 57 -1.27 -0.33 -4.19
N PRO A 58 -2.52 -0.27 -3.68
CA PRO A 58 -3.67 0.19 -4.47
C PRO A 58 -3.50 1.60 -5.04
N LEU A 59 -3.00 2.56 -4.25
CA LEU A 59 -2.82 3.94 -4.72
C LEU A 59 -1.74 4.02 -5.80
N ARG A 60 -0.61 3.32 -5.64
CA ARG A 60 0.47 3.33 -6.64
C ARG A 60 -0.01 2.75 -7.95
N ALA A 61 -0.71 1.61 -7.88
CA ALA A 61 -1.29 0.97 -9.06
C ALA A 61 -2.29 1.89 -9.77
N GLY A 62 -3.17 2.56 -9.02
CA GLY A 62 -4.17 3.50 -9.55
C GLY A 62 -3.53 4.71 -10.23
N ILE A 63 -2.59 5.39 -9.56
CA ILE A 63 -1.89 6.57 -10.10
C ILE A 63 -1.12 6.19 -11.38
N ARG A 64 -0.35 5.10 -11.33
CA ARG A 64 0.40 4.64 -12.50
C ARG A 64 -0.52 4.34 -13.68
N SER A 65 -1.63 3.65 -13.43
CA SER A 65 -2.59 3.32 -14.49
C SER A 65 -3.20 4.57 -15.12
N ASP A 66 -3.60 5.57 -14.30
CA ASP A 66 -4.10 6.86 -14.79
C ASP A 66 -3.04 7.63 -15.60
N LEU A 67 -1.77 7.61 -15.18
CA LEU A 67 -0.68 8.23 -15.93
C LEU A 67 -0.41 7.52 -17.27
N CYS A 68 -0.40 6.19 -17.29
CA CYS A 68 -0.27 5.43 -18.54
C CYS A 68 -1.41 5.76 -19.52
N LEU A 69 -2.65 5.87 -19.03
CA LEU A 69 -3.81 6.28 -19.85
C LEU A 69 -3.70 7.73 -20.35
N GLN A 70 -2.90 8.57 -19.69
CA GLN A 70 -2.56 9.93 -20.14
C GLN A 70 -1.40 9.96 -21.16
N GLY A 71 -0.89 8.79 -21.58
CA GLY A 71 0.19 8.66 -22.57
C GLY A 71 1.59 8.67 -21.98
N TRP A 72 1.73 8.48 -20.66
CA TRP A 72 3.05 8.34 -20.05
C TRP A 72 3.66 6.98 -20.38
N GLY A 73 4.97 6.95 -20.58
CA GLY A 73 5.71 5.69 -20.62
C GLY A 73 5.64 4.99 -19.26
N TRP A 74 5.54 3.65 -19.26
CA TRP A 74 5.32 2.85 -18.05
C TRP A 74 6.32 3.18 -16.93
N SER A 75 7.63 3.23 -17.24
CA SER A 75 8.68 3.50 -16.26
C SER A 75 8.57 4.91 -15.67
N ALA A 76 8.24 5.92 -16.49
CA ALA A 76 8.06 7.28 -16.02
C ALA A 76 6.81 7.42 -15.15
N ALA A 77 5.72 6.73 -15.52
CA ALA A 77 4.50 6.68 -14.72
C ALA A 77 4.73 6.01 -13.35
N ASP A 78 5.48 4.90 -13.31
CA ASP A 78 5.78 4.18 -12.07
C ASP A 78 6.69 5.01 -11.13
N LEU A 79 7.73 5.65 -11.67
CA LEU A 79 8.60 6.56 -10.91
C LEU A 79 7.82 7.75 -10.35
N MET A 80 7.00 8.42 -11.17
CA MET A 80 6.18 9.54 -10.74
C MET A 80 5.15 9.12 -9.68
N ALA A 81 4.53 7.95 -9.83
CA ALA A 81 3.61 7.43 -8.82
C ALA A 81 4.31 7.17 -7.49
N ARG A 82 5.54 6.65 -7.52
CA ARG A 82 6.37 6.44 -6.33
C ARG A 82 6.72 7.77 -5.66
N GLU A 83 7.19 8.76 -6.41
CA GLU A 83 7.56 10.09 -5.88
C GLU A 83 6.37 10.80 -5.22
N VAL A 84 5.23 10.86 -5.93
CA VAL A 84 3.99 11.46 -5.41
C VAL A 84 3.57 10.78 -4.09
N LEU A 85 3.64 9.45 -4.03
CA LEU A 85 3.25 8.72 -2.83
C LEU A 85 4.23 8.92 -1.68
N GLU A 86 5.52 8.95 -1.96
CA GLU A 86 6.54 9.21 -0.94
C GLU A 86 6.30 10.56 -0.25
N ASP A 87 6.04 11.60 -1.03
CA ASP A 87 5.68 12.92 -0.50
C ASP A 87 4.32 12.91 0.21
N ALA A 88 3.34 12.17 -0.30
CA ALA A 88 2.04 12.02 0.35
C ALA A 88 2.16 11.31 1.71
N PHE A 89 3.00 10.28 1.83
CA PHE A 89 3.26 9.59 3.09
C PHE A 89 4.00 10.47 4.08
N ARG A 90 5.06 11.17 3.65
CA ARG A 90 5.73 12.18 4.49
C ARG A 90 4.74 13.22 4.99
N LYS A 91 3.88 13.74 4.11
CA LYS A 91 2.84 14.70 4.46
C LYS A 91 1.76 14.10 5.36
N ALA A 92 1.42 12.84 5.20
CA ALA A 92 0.48 12.14 6.06
C ALA A 92 1.01 11.94 7.49
N GLY A 93 2.33 12.04 7.69
CA GLY A 93 3.02 11.85 8.98
C GLY A 93 3.75 10.51 9.08
N ALA A 94 3.86 9.75 7.99
CA ALA A 94 4.64 8.51 7.96
C ALA A 94 6.14 8.86 7.87
N MET A 95 6.78 9.02 9.03
CA MET A 95 8.19 9.41 9.11
C MET A 95 9.15 8.27 8.77
N ILE A 96 8.80 7.04 9.15
CA ILE A 96 9.64 5.85 8.95
C ILE A 96 8.85 4.84 8.13
N ARG A 97 9.48 4.38 7.05
CA ARG A 97 8.97 3.26 6.26
C ARG A 97 9.38 1.96 6.98
N PRO A 98 8.42 1.08 7.32
CA PRO A 98 8.77 -0.18 7.94
C PRO A 98 9.65 -0.99 6.98
N THR A 99 10.62 -1.71 7.53
CA THR A 99 11.32 -2.76 6.80
C THR A 99 10.33 -3.83 6.35
N TRP A 100 10.72 -4.65 5.36
CA TRP A 100 9.86 -5.74 4.89
C TRP A 100 9.37 -6.63 6.05
N ASN A 101 10.28 -6.93 6.99
CA ASN A 101 9.98 -7.75 8.15
C ASN A 101 9.01 -7.07 9.11
N GLU A 102 9.19 -5.78 9.39
CA GLU A 102 8.30 -4.97 10.23
C GLU A 102 6.87 -4.87 9.67
N GLY A 103 6.72 -4.92 8.35
CA GLY A 103 5.42 -4.93 7.69
C GLY A 103 4.66 -6.26 7.79
N GLN A 104 5.28 -7.34 8.28
CA GLN A 104 4.65 -8.64 8.33
C GLN A 104 3.74 -8.81 9.56
N PRO A 105 2.59 -9.49 9.44
CA PRO A 105 1.70 -9.78 10.58
C PRO A 105 2.39 -10.52 11.73
N GLU A 106 3.42 -11.32 11.42
CA GLU A 106 4.22 -12.06 12.38
C GLU A 106 5.30 -11.22 13.08
N TRP A 107 5.52 -9.96 12.70
CA TRP A 107 6.46 -9.10 13.42
C TRP A 107 5.92 -8.78 14.80
N THR A 108 6.62 -9.26 15.84
CA THR A 108 6.19 -9.16 17.24
C THR A 108 7.29 -8.66 18.17
N ILE A 109 8.47 -8.37 17.64
CA ILE A 109 9.64 -7.96 18.43
C ILE A 109 10.30 -6.80 17.70
N GLU A 110 10.43 -5.66 18.38
CA GLU A 110 11.16 -4.49 17.91
C GLU A 110 12.32 -4.22 18.88
N ALA A 111 13.57 -4.32 18.39
CA ALA A 111 14.79 -4.09 19.19
C ALA A 111 14.85 -4.85 20.53
N GLY A 112 14.31 -6.07 20.59
CA GLY A 112 14.26 -6.89 21.80
C GLY A 112 13.06 -6.62 22.71
N THR A 113 12.26 -5.60 22.41
CA THR A 113 10.98 -5.33 23.08
C THR A 113 9.85 -6.05 22.35
N LEU A 114 9.04 -6.77 23.10
CA LEU A 114 7.86 -7.42 22.55
C LEU A 114 6.77 -6.37 22.29
N ILE A 115 6.29 -6.28 21.05
CA ILE A 115 5.15 -5.44 20.72
C ILE A 115 3.91 -6.07 21.37
N GLU A 116 3.31 -5.37 22.33
CA GLU A 116 2.10 -5.87 23.01
C GLU A 116 0.96 -6.05 22.00
N ARG A 117 0.39 -7.26 22.01
CA ARG A 117 -0.79 -7.58 21.22
C ARG A 117 -1.91 -7.93 22.18
N THR A 118 -3.06 -7.29 21.98
CA THR A 118 -4.30 -7.65 22.69
C THR A 118 -5.07 -8.75 21.96
N ARG A 119 -4.72 -9.05 20.70
CA ARG A 119 -5.43 -10.00 19.83
C ARG A 119 -4.49 -11.00 19.14
N CYS A 120 -4.99 -12.22 19.00
CA CYS A 120 -4.31 -13.35 18.38
C CYS A 120 -4.04 -13.08 16.90
N ALA A 121 -2.78 -13.24 16.48
CA ALA A 121 -2.33 -12.99 15.11
C ALA A 121 -2.98 -13.90 14.05
N ARG A 122 -3.57 -15.04 14.45
CA ARG A 122 -4.26 -15.97 13.54
C ARG A 122 -5.77 -15.77 13.50
N CYS A 123 -6.42 -15.72 14.66
CA CYS A 123 -7.89 -15.79 14.75
C CYS A 123 -8.55 -14.50 15.24
N GLY A 124 -7.78 -13.47 15.62
CA GLY A 124 -8.32 -12.18 16.07
C GLY A 124 -8.99 -12.17 17.45
N LYS A 125 -9.12 -13.32 18.13
CA LYS A 125 -9.59 -13.42 19.52
C LYS A 125 -8.63 -12.73 20.48
N GLU A 126 -9.14 -12.29 21.63
CA GLU A 126 -8.31 -11.70 22.68
C GLU A 126 -7.21 -12.66 23.14
N LEU A 127 -6.04 -12.09 23.42
CA LEU A 127 -4.90 -12.85 23.94
C LEU A 127 -5.03 -12.99 25.46
N PRO A 128 -4.85 -14.20 26.01
CA PRO A 128 -4.64 -14.39 27.43
C PRO A 128 -3.41 -13.62 27.91
N GLU A 129 -3.40 -13.16 29.16
CA GLU A 129 -2.31 -12.35 29.74
C GLU A 129 -0.92 -12.99 29.60
N THR A 130 -0.83 -14.32 29.60
CA THR A 130 0.43 -15.06 29.48
C THR A 130 0.93 -15.23 28.05
N ARG A 131 0.15 -14.82 27.04
CA ARG A 131 0.44 -15.10 25.63
C ARG A 131 0.55 -13.83 24.81
N HIS A 132 1.62 -13.75 24.04
CA HIS A 132 2.02 -12.52 23.35
C HIS A 132 1.65 -12.48 21.86
N LYS A 133 1.26 -13.61 21.27
CA LYS A 133 1.10 -13.73 19.80
C LYS A 133 -0.08 -14.59 19.37
N PHE A 134 -0.32 -15.72 20.02
CA PHE A 134 -1.38 -16.65 19.68
C PHE A 134 -2.20 -17.00 20.92
N CYS A 135 -3.53 -17.10 20.80
CA CYS A 135 -4.40 -17.44 21.92
C CYS A 135 -4.25 -18.89 22.42
N SER A 136 -3.68 -19.78 21.59
CA SER A 136 -3.46 -21.20 21.92
C SER A 136 -2.35 -21.79 21.07
N ASP A 137 -1.78 -22.92 21.51
CA ASP A 137 -0.73 -23.63 20.77
C ASP A 137 -1.27 -24.15 19.44
N LEU A 138 -2.55 -24.52 19.39
CA LEU A 138 -3.23 -24.83 18.14
C LEU A 138 -3.16 -23.66 17.14
N CYS A 139 -3.39 -22.42 17.58
CA CYS A 139 -3.28 -21.26 16.71
C CYS A 139 -1.83 -21.00 16.28
N ALA A 140 -0.87 -21.22 17.17
CA ALA A 140 0.55 -21.11 16.86
C ALA A 140 0.96 -22.14 15.80
N SER A 141 0.72 -23.43 16.05
CA SER A 141 1.05 -24.53 15.14
C SER A 141 0.36 -24.39 13.79
N ALA A 142 -0.93 -24.04 13.77
CA ALA A 142 -1.65 -23.84 12.52
C ALA A 142 -1.10 -22.66 11.70
N MET A 143 -0.67 -21.57 12.35
CA MET A 143 -0.02 -20.45 11.68
C MET A 143 1.35 -20.85 11.13
N HIS A 144 2.19 -21.51 11.94
CA HIS A 144 3.51 -21.98 11.50
C HIS A 144 3.41 -22.95 10.32
N MET A 145 2.44 -23.87 10.33
CA MET A 145 2.18 -24.78 9.21
C MET A 145 1.74 -24.03 7.94
N ARG A 146 0.95 -22.96 8.08
CA ARG A 146 0.56 -22.12 6.93
C ARG A 146 1.77 -21.40 6.34
N VAL A 147 2.57 -20.74 7.18
CA VAL A 147 3.79 -20.03 6.75
C VAL A 147 4.79 -20.98 6.10
N ARG A 148 4.99 -22.16 6.70
CA ARG A 148 5.85 -23.20 6.14
C ARG A 148 5.39 -23.63 4.74
N ARG A 149 4.09 -23.90 4.56
CA ARG A 149 3.52 -24.23 3.25
C ARG A 149 3.76 -23.14 2.21
N ILE A 150 3.64 -21.87 2.59
CA ILE A 150 3.91 -20.75 1.68
C ILE A 150 5.40 -20.72 1.28
N LYS A 151 6.32 -20.92 2.24
CA LYS A 151 7.76 -20.91 1.99
C LYS A 151 8.25 -22.09 1.16
N GLU A 152 7.62 -23.26 1.33
CA GLU A 152 7.98 -24.49 0.64
C GLU A 152 7.16 -24.71 -0.65
N ALA A 153 6.24 -23.80 -1.00
CA ALA A 153 5.42 -23.92 -2.19
C ALA A 153 6.27 -23.80 -3.45
N ASN A 154 6.13 -24.78 -4.35
CA ASN A 154 6.60 -24.67 -5.73
C ASN A 154 5.63 -23.79 -6.55
N GLU A 155 6.01 -23.42 -7.78
CA GLU A 155 5.22 -22.50 -8.62
C GLU A 155 3.75 -22.90 -8.76
N GLU A 156 3.49 -24.18 -9.04
CA GLU A 156 2.13 -24.71 -9.21
C GLU A 156 1.31 -24.61 -7.92
N THR A 157 1.90 -25.02 -6.78
CA THR A 157 1.24 -24.95 -5.47
C THR A 157 1.01 -23.49 -5.04
N ALA A 158 1.95 -22.60 -5.33
CA ALA A 158 1.82 -21.18 -5.03
C ALA A 158 0.67 -20.53 -5.81
N LEU A 159 0.51 -20.90 -7.08
CA LEU A 159 -0.56 -20.41 -7.94
C LEU A 159 -1.93 -20.89 -7.44
N ASP A 160 -2.05 -22.18 -7.10
CA ASP A 160 -3.24 -22.77 -6.48
C ASP A 160 -3.62 -22.10 -5.15
N MET A 161 -2.62 -21.80 -4.32
CA MET A 161 -2.82 -21.11 -3.05
C MET A 161 -3.30 -19.67 -3.26
N ALA A 162 -2.81 -18.96 -4.28
CA ALA A 162 -3.26 -17.61 -4.60
C ALA A 162 -4.72 -17.59 -5.08
N VAL A 163 -5.09 -18.53 -5.96
CA VAL A 163 -6.45 -18.62 -6.53
C VAL A 163 -7.50 -18.93 -5.46
N ARG A 164 -7.21 -19.82 -4.50
CA ARG A 164 -8.16 -20.18 -3.43
C ARG A 164 -8.40 -19.08 -2.39
N ASN A 165 -7.56 -18.05 -2.34
CA ASN A 165 -7.68 -16.94 -1.39
C ASN A 165 -8.20 -15.64 -2.04
N LEU A 166 -8.56 -15.67 -3.33
CA LEU A 166 -9.34 -14.64 -4.03
C LEU A 166 -10.84 -14.84 -3.78
#